data_AF-A0A7X8YYW3-F1
#
_entry.id   AF-A0A7X8YYW3-F1
#
_cell.length_a   1.000
_cell.length_b   1.000
_cell.length_c   1.000
_cell.angle_alpha   90.00
_cell.angle_beta   90.00
_cell.angle_gamma   90.00
#
_symmetry.space_group_name_H-M   'P 1'
#
loop_
_entity.id
_entity.type
_entity.pdbx_description
1 polymer ?
#
loop_
_entity_poly.entity_id
_entity_poly.type
_entity_poly.pdbx_seq_one_letter_code
_entity_poly.pdbx_strand_id
1 'polypeptide(L)'
;MSMDFISSISANSSAAAGEAMVQNMESAVLSAAKEGSGDDAKLRKAARDFEALLLHRLMQEMSNTVDHDSLLSGPMTQQVQGIFWLHLAQDMADKGGMGLWKEIYNSMKDSQGQSHTDGAMELLR
;
A
#
# COMPACT_ATOMS: atom_id res chain seq x y z
N MET A 1 34.27 -6.40 -23.12
CA MET A 1 33.19 -6.52 -22.11
C MET A 1 32.63 -5.11 -21.97
N SER A 2 31.46 -4.84 -22.56
CA SER A 2 30.99 -3.45 -22.77
C SER A 2 30.54 -2.78 -21.48
N MET A 3 30.83 -1.48 -21.35
CA MET A 3 30.41 -0.62 -20.23
C MET A 3 28.87 -0.50 -20.11
N ASP A 4 28.11 -0.92 -21.12
CA ASP A 4 26.64 -0.79 -21.17
C ASP A 4 25.91 -1.71 -20.18
N PHE A 5 26.52 -2.84 -19.79
CA PHE A 5 25.88 -3.81 -18.88
C PHE A 5 25.83 -3.32 -17.42
N ILE A 6 26.80 -2.50 -16.99
CA ILE A 6 26.84 -2.00 -15.61
C ILE A 6 25.86 -0.82 -15.43
N SER A 7 25.60 -0.05 -16.49
CA SER A 7 24.64 1.05 -16.45
C SER A 7 23.18 0.58 -16.34
N SER A 8 22.82 -0.60 -16.87
CA SER A 8 21.45 -1.12 -16.82
C SER A 8 21.08 -1.71 -15.45
N ILE A 9 22.06 -2.22 -14.68
CA ILE A 9 21.83 -2.74 -13.33
C ILE A 9 21.71 -1.60 -12.30
N SER A 10 22.45 -0.50 -12.48
CA SER A 10 22.44 0.63 -11.52
C SER A 10 21.26 1.59 -11.70
N ALA A 11 20.66 1.68 -12.88
CA ALA A 11 19.46 2.51 -13.11
C ALA A 11 18.15 1.83 -12.64
N ASN A 12 18.19 0.52 -12.38
CA ASN A 12 17.01 -0.28 -12.03
C ASN A 12 16.78 -0.45 -10.52
N SER A 13 17.68 0.03 -9.65
CA SER A 13 17.59 -0.18 -8.21
C SER A 13 16.84 0.92 -7.45
N SER A 14 16.83 2.17 -7.94
CA SER A 14 16.13 3.30 -7.29
C SER A 14 14.69 3.48 -7.78
N ALA A 15 14.42 3.19 -9.06
CA ALA A 15 13.05 3.10 -9.60
C ALA A 15 12.25 2.00 -8.87
N ALA A 16 12.92 0.92 -8.50
CA ALA A 16 12.34 -0.20 -7.77
C ALA A 16 11.97 0.13 -6.31
N ALA A 17 12.53 1.16 -5.67
CA ALA A 17 12.36 1.35 -4.23
C ALA A 17 10.94 1.80 -3.84
N GLY A 18 10.37 2.78 -4.56
CA GLY A 18 9.01 3.26 -4.32
C GLY A 18 7.96 2.23 -4.70
N GLU A 19 8.13 1.59 -5.85
CA GLU A 19 7.24 0.52 -6.32
C GLU A 19 7.31 -0.73 -5.44
N ALA A 20 8.50 -1.15 -5.02
CA ALA A 20 8.66 -2.26 -4.08
C ALA A 20 8.02 -1.95 -2.72
N MET A 21 8.06 -0.69 -2.27
CA MET A 21 7.38 -0.30 -1.03
C MET A 21 5.86 -0.44 -1.15
N VAL A 22 5.27 0.02 -2.25
CA VAL A 22 3.84 -0.13 -2.55
C VAL A 22 3.47 -1.62 -2.63
N GLN A 23 4.23 -2.43 -3.37
CA GLN A 23 4.01 -3.87 -3.51
C GLN A 23 4.09 -4.61 -2.15
N ASN A 24 5.06 -4.23 -1.30
CA ASN A 24 5.20 -4.80 0.03
C ASN A 24 3.99 -4.44 0.93
N MET A 25 3.48 -3.21 0.83
CA MET A 25 2.27 -2.81 1.54
C MET A 25 1.04 -3.58 1.06
N GLU A 26 0.85 -3.70 -0.26
CA GLU A 26 -0.24 -4.49 -0.84
C GLU A 26 -0.22 -5.95 -0.36
N SER A 27 0.97 -6.56 -0.35
CA SER A 27 1.16 -7.91 0.16
C SER A 27 0.81 -8.03 1.66
N ALA A 28 1.23 -7.06 2.47
CA ALA A 28 0.93 -7.01 3.90
C ALA A 28 -0.58 -6.84 4.17
N VAL A 29 -1.26 -6.01 3.37
CA VAL A 29 -2.72 -5.82 3.45
C VAL A 29 -3.46 -7.11 3.08
N LEU A 30 -3.06 -7.75 1.98
CA LEU A 30 -3.69 -8.98 1.49
C LEU A 30 -3.49 -10.16 2.44
N SER A 31 -2.31 -10.30 3.04
CA SER A 31 -2.03 -11.35 4.03
C SER A 31 -2.86 -11.15 5.31
N ALA A 32 -2.93 -9.93 5.83
CA ALA A 32 -3.74 -9.62 7.01
C ALA A 32 -5.24 -9.87 6.79
N ALA A 33 -5.75 -9.60 5.57
CA ALA A 33 -7.13 -9.88 5.21
C ALA A 33 -7.44 -11.37 5.10
N LYS A 34 -6.48 -12.19 4.64
CA LYS A 34 -6.68 -13.64 4.38
C LYS A 34 -6.44 -14.54 5.59
N GLU A 35 -5.35 -14.32 6.30
CA GLU A 35 -4.83 -15.32 7.25
C GLU A 35 -5.48 -15.27 8.62
N GLY A 36 -6.32 -14.28 8.83
CA GLY A 36 -6.73 -13.91 10.16
C GLY A 36 -5.61 -13.79 11.16
N SER A 37 -4.85 -12.70 11.05
CA SER A 37 -3.88 -12.38 12.07
C SER A 37 -4.65 -12.14 13.36
N GLY A 38 -4.74 -13.14 14.25
CA GLY A 38 -5.24 -12.99 15.62
C GLY A 38 -4.49 -11.91 16.44
N ASP A 39 -3.51 -11.26 15.81
CA ASP A 39 -2.82 -10.06 16.21
C ASP A 39 -3.56 -8.79 15.75
N ASP A 40 -4.25 -8.16 16.70
CA ASP A 40 -4.99 -6.89 16.53
C ASP A 40 -4.11 -5.77 15.93
N ALA A 41 -2.83 -5.74 16.30
CA ALA A 41 -1.91 -4.69 15.84
C ALA A 41 -1.62 -4.83 14.34
N LYS A 42 -1.52 -6.06 13.84
CA LYS A 42 -1.31 -6.33 12.40
C LYS A 42 -2.54 -5.97 11.58
N LEU A 43 -3.74 -6.29 12.05
CA LEU A 43 -5.00 -5.88 11.42
C LEU A 43 -5.13 -4.35 11.34
N ARG A 44 -4.84 -3.64 12.43
CA ARG A 44 -4.84 -2.16 12.44
C ARG A 44 -3.78 -1.57 11.51
N LYS A 45 -2.61 -2.19 11.44
CA LYS A 45 -1.54 -1.76 10.52
C LYS A 45 -1.98 -1.95 9.07
N ALA A 46 -2.49 -3.14 8.72
CA ALA A 46 -2.99 -3.42 7.39
C ALA A 46 -4.14 -2.48 6.97
N ALA A 47 -5.07 -2.17 7.87
CA ALA A 47 -6.14 -1.24 7.57
C ALA A 47 -5.64 0.20 7.30
N ARG A 48 -4.61 0.65 8.04
CA ARG A 48 -3.94 1.94 7.80
C ARG A 48 -3.10 1.93 6.52
N ASP A 49 -2.38 0.84 6.26
CA ASP A 49 -1.61 0.65 5.04
C ASP A 49 -2.55 0.68 3.81
N PHE A 50 -3.77 0.12 3.91
CA PHE A 50 -4.77 0.24 2.86
C PHE A 50 -5.22 1.69 2.63
N GLU A 51 -5.53 2.43 3.70
CA GLU A 51 -5.91 3.85 3.56
C GLU A 51 -4.77 4.67 2.95
N ALA A 52 -3.52 4.40 3.33
CA ALA A 52 -2.35 5.02 2.74
C ALA A 52 -2.23 4.74 1.24
N LEU A 53 -2.46 3.50 0.79
CA LEU A 53 -2.46 3.16 -0.63
C LEU A 53 -3.59 3.88 -1.39
N LEU A 54 -4.77 3.97 -0.80
CA LEU A 54 -5.90 4.68 -1.37
C LEU A 54 -5.63 6.18 -1.50
N LEU A 55 -5.10 6.81 -0.45
CA LEU A 55 -4.69 8.21 -0.45
C LEU A 55 -3.58 8.48 -1.47
N HIS A 56 -2.58 7.59 -1.55
CA HIS A 56 -1.53 7.68 -2.56
C HIS A 56 -2.11 7.66 -3.97
N ARG A 57 -3.00 6.71 -4.28
CA ARG A 57 -3.65 6.62 -5.60
C ARG A 57 -4.50 7.86 -5.89
N LEU A 58 -5.26 8.33 -4.92
CA LEU A 58 -6.07 9.55 -5.05
C LEU A 58 -5.20 10.76 -5.36
N MET A 59 -4.10 10.95 -4.65
CA MET A 59 -3.17 12.07 -4.88
C MET A 59 -2.47 11.95 -6.23
N GLN A 60 -2.11 10.75 -6.67
CA GLN A 60 -1.59 10.53 -8.01
C GLN A 60 -2.59 10.95 -9.09
N GLU A 61 -3.86 10.54 -8.97
CA GLU A 61 -4.90 10.94 -9.92
C GLU A 61 -5.17 12.45 -9.87
N MET A 62 -5.15 13.07 -8.69
CA MET A 62 -5.24 14.54 -8.57
C MET A 62 -4.05 15.22 -9.27
N SER A 63 -2.83 14.71 -9.10
CA SER A 63 -1.62 15.22 -9.78
C SER A 63 -1.79 15.14 -11.29
N ASN A 64 -2.31 14.03 -11.81
CA ASN A 64 -2.52 13.81 -13.24
C ASN A 64 -3.52 14.80 -13.87
N THR A 65 -4.39 15.44 -13.07
CA THR A 65 -5.32 16.47 -13.56
C THR A 65 -4.72 17.86 -13.69
N VAL A 66 -3.51 18.08 -13.16
CA VAL A 66 -2.77 19.33 -13.28
C VAL A 66 -1.75 19.18 -14.40
N ASP A 67 -1.74 20.11 -15.37
CA ASP A 67 -0.72 20.12 -16.41
C ASP A 67 0.68 20.22 -15.78
N HIS A 68 1.48 19.19 -15.99
CA HIS A 68 2.88 19.18 -15.56
C HIS A 68 3.74 19.80 -16.65
N ASP A 69 4.36 20.95 -16.36
CA ASP A 69 5.34 21.56 -17.24
C ASP A 69 6.42 20.53 -17.62
N SER A 70 6.79 20.51 -18.90
CA SER A 70 7.81 19.61 -19.48
C SER A 70 9.18 19.67 -18.77
N LEU A 71 9.41 20.65 -17.90
CA LEU A 71 10.63 20.81 -17.11
C LEU A 71 10.69 19.83 -15.91
N LEU A 72 9.54 19.37 -15.41
CA LEU A 72 9.43 18.48 -14.24
C LEU A 72 9.02 17.05 -14.60
N SER A 73 8.89 16.71 -15.88
CA SER A 73 8.43 15.41 -16.37
C SER A 73 9.54 14.34 -16.52
N GLY A 74 10.75 14.61 -16.00
CA GLY A 74 11.85 13.67 -16.05
C GLY A 74 11.57 12.38 -15.22
N PRO A 75 12.06 11.21 -15.65
CA PRO A 75 11.83 9.93 -14.95
C PRO A 75 12.25 9.95 -13.46
N MET A 76 13.36 10.62 -13.14
CA MET A 76 13.82 10.77 -11.75
C MET A 76 12.88 11.68 -10.94
N THR A 77 12.34 12.74 -11.55
CA THR A 77 11.41 13.65 -10.89
C THR A 77 10.09 12.96 -10.57
N GLN A 78 9.58 12.15 -11.50
CA GLN A 78 8.37 11.33 -11.29
C GLN A 78 8.56 10.32 -10.15
N GLN A 79 9.75 9.72 -10.03
CA GLN A 79 10.07 8.80 -8.94
C GLN A 79 10.07 9.49 -7.58
N VAL A 80 10.75 10.63 -7.48
CA VAL A 80 10.81 11.43 -6.24
C VAL A 80 9.42 11.89 -5.84
N GLN A 81 8.60 12.33 -6.80
CA GLN A 81 7.20 12.66 -6.55
C GLN A 81 6.39 11.46 -6.05
N GLY A 82 6.53 10.28 -6.67
CA GLY A 82 5.85 9.06 -6.22
C GLY A 82 6.20 8.69 -4.78
N ILE A 83 7.48 8.68 -4.42
CA ILE A 83 7.94 8.39 -3.05
C ILE A 83 7.45 9.46 -2.06
N PHE A 84 7.46 10.72 -2.46
CA PHE A 84 6.95 11.83 -1.66
C PHE A 84 5.45 11.67 -1.36
N TRP A 85 4.64 11.44 -2.39
CA TRP A 85 3.20 11.24 -2.23
C TRP A 85 2.89 10.00 -1.39
N LEU A 86 3.67 8.93 -1.52
CA LEU A 86 3.50 7.71 -0.73
C LEU A 86 3.77 7.96 0.76
N HIS A 87 4.85 8.66 1.11
CA HIS A 87 5.15 8.99 2.51
C HIS A 87 4.11 9.94 3.10
N LEU A 88 3.65 10.91 2.30
CA LEU A 88 2.58 11.80 2.72
C LEU A 88 1.29 11.02 3.00
N ALA A 89 0.95 10.06 2.14
CA ALA A 89 -0.21 9.22 2.31
C ALA A 89 -0.13 8.35 3.58
N GLN A 90 1.04 7.78 3.87
CA GLN A 90 1.29 7.01 5.09
C GLN A 90 1.14 7.87 6.34
N ASP A 91 1.80 9.03 6.38
CA ASP A 91 1.71 9.94 7.54
C ASP A 91 0.28 10.43 7.75
N MET A 92 -0.45 10.70 6.66
CA MET A 92 -1.87 11.04 6.72
C MET A 92 -2.70 9.89 7.31
N ALA A 93 -2.58 8.67 6.78
CA ALA A 93 -3.32 7.50 7.27
C ALA A 93 -3.01 7.19 8.74
N ASP A 94 -1.73 7.28 9.15
CA ASP A 94 -1.29 7.07 10.52
C ASP A 94 -1.87 8.09 11.50
N LYS A 95 -2.00 9.35 11.07
CA LYS A 95 -2.67 10.43 11.82
C LYS A 95 -4.19 10.39 11.73
N GLY A 96 -4.74 9.42 10.99
CA GLY A 96 -6.18 9.18 10.90
C GLY A 96 -6.84 9.68 9.63
N GLY A 97 -6.11 10.27 8.69
CA GLY A 97 -6.48 10.46 7.28
C GLY A 97 -7.92 10.90 7.05
N MET A 98 -8.66 10.09 6.30
CA MET A 98 -10.12 10.20 6.14
C MET A 98 -10.87 9.38 7.20
N GLY A 99 -10.16 8.55 7.97
CA GLY A 99 -10.69 7.70 9.03
C GLY A 99 -11.20 6.36 8.53
N LEU A 100 -11.02 6.06 7.23
CA LEU A 100 -11.55 4.86 6.59
C LEU A 100 -10.90 3.60 7.14
N TRP A 101 -9.65 3.69 7.61
CA TRP A 101 -8.93 2.57 8.19
C TRP A 101 -9.69 1.92 9.35
N LYS A 102 -10.54 2.65 10.07
CA LYS A 102 -11.35 2.10 11.18
C LYS A 102 -12.44 1.16 10.67
N GLU A 103 -13.13 1.57 9.61
CA GLU A 103 -14.17 0.77 8.97
C GLU A 103 -13.57 -0.44 8.25
N ILE A 104 -12.42 -0.25 7.61
CA ILE A 104 -11.66 -1.34 6.99
C ILE A 104 -11.20 -2.35 8.06
N TYR A 105 -10.69 -1.87 9.20
CA TYR A 105 -10.31 -2.72 10.32
C TYR A 105 -11.51 -3.53 10.83
N ASN A 106 -12.67 -2.89 11.03
CA ASN A 106 -13.89 -3.57 11.47
C ASN A 106 -14.31 -4.62 10.44
N SER A 107 -14.35 -4.28 9.16
CA SER A 107 -14.69 -5.21 8.08
C SER A 107 -13.72 -6.39 7.99
N MET A 108 -12.42 -6.16 8.14
CA MET A 108 -11.41 -7.22 8.17
C MET A 108 -11.64 -8.14 9.36
N LYS A 109 -11.87 -7.58 10.56
CA LYS A 109 -12.14 -8.33 11.80
C LYS A 109 -13.40 -9.18 11.71
N ASP A 110 -14.49 -8.61 11.21
CA ASP A 110 -15.79 -9.29 11.08
C ASP A 110 -15.71 -10.46 10.09
N SER A 111 -14.93 -10.30 9.00
CA SER A 111 -14.69 -11.36 8.03
C SER A 111 -13.97 -12.58 8.62
N GLN A 112 -13.23 -12.42 9.73
CA GLN A 112 -12.52 -13.53 10.41
C GLN A 112 -13.36 -14.16 11.51
N GLY A 113 -14.29 -13.40 12.09
CA GLY A 113 -15.29 -13.94 13.01
C GLY A 113 -16.18 -14.99 12.33
N GLN A 114 -16.50 -14.79 11.04
CA GLN A 114 -17.34 -15.72 10.27
C GLN A 114 -16.62 -17.01 9.83
N SER A 115 -15.31 -16.98 9.58
CA SER A 115 -14.56 -18.18 9.17
C SER A 115 -14.37 -19.20 10.30
N HIS A 116 -14.45 -18.77 11.57
CA HIS A 116 -14.33 -19.66 12.73
C HIS A 116 -15.63 -20.38 13.10
N THR A 117 -16.80 -19.83 12.77
CA THR A 117 -18.10 -20.42 13.11
C THR A 117 -18.56 -21.50 12.13
N ASP A 118 -18.08 -21.48 10.89
CA ASP A 118 -18.50 -22.43 9.85
C ASP A 118 -17.88 -23.82 10.06
N GLY A 119 -16.60 -23.89 10.44
CA GLY A 119 -15.92 -25.17 10.75
C GLY A 119 -16.38 -25.83 12.06
N ALA A 120 -16.87 -25.07 13.03
CA ALA A 120 -17.38 -25.62 14.29
C ALA A 120 -18.74 -26.31 14.14
N MET A 121 -19.55 -25.89 13.16
CA MET A 121 -20.85 -26.48 12.86
C MET A 121 -20.76 -27.77 12.03
N GLU A 122 -19.62 -28.03 11.37
CA GLU A 122 -19.37 -29.28 10.62
C GLU A 122 -19.04 -30.47 11.56
N LEU A 123 -18.46 -30.20 12.74
CA LEU A 123 -18.10 -31.24 13.72
C LEU A 123 -19.28 -31.71 14.60
N LEU A 124 -20.45 -31.07 14.48
CA LEU A 124 -21.66 -31.39 15.27
C LEU A 124 -22.79 -31.99 14.41
N ARG A 125 -22.52 -32.35 13.15
CA ARG A 125 -23.49 -32.97 12.25
C ARG A 125 -23.20 -34.43 11.96
#